data_AF-A0A7C3RCG3-F1
#
_entry.id   AF-A0A7C3RCG3-F1
#
_cell.length_a   1.000
_cell.length_b   1.000
_cell.length_c   1.000
_cell.angle_alpha   90.00
_cell.angle_beta   90.00
_cell.angle_gamma   90.00
#
_symmetry.space_group_name_H-M   'P 1'
#
loop_
_entity.id
_entity.type
_entity.pdbx_description
1 polymer ?
#
loop_
_entity_poly.entity_id
_entity_poly.type
_entity_poly.pdbx_seq_one_letter_code
_entity_poly.pdbx_strand_id
1 'polypeptide(L)'
;MLALLSMIIILLGIYLIIAGLREKMPEFEDEGLEKREAKEYRREGKEIKGGGVILIGPIPIVFGDSKYAFLSLILAIVLMLLSIALILMLQR
;
A
#
# COMPACT_ATOMS: atom_id res chain seq x y z
N MET A 1 -11.01 31.88 -13.00
CA MET A 1 -11.96 30.79 -12.66
C MET A 1 -11.32 29.41 -12.80
N LEU A 2 -10.79 29.03 -13.98
CA LEU A 2 -10.17 27.71 -14.18
C LEU A 2 -9.05 27.37 -13.19
N ALA A 3 -8.13 28.31 -12.92
CA ALA A 3 -7.06 28.09 -11.94
C ALA A 3 -7.58 27.80 -10.52
N LEU A 4 -8.70 28.42 -10.14
CA LEU A 4 -9.32 28.24 -8.83
C LEU A 4 -10.01 26.87 -8.73
N LEU A 5 -10.61 26.41 -9.83
CA LEU A 5 -11.17 25.07 -9.97
C LEU A 5 -10.07 24.00 -9.86
N SER A 6 -8.94 24.19 -10.57
CA SER A 6 -7.79 23.27 -10.50
C SER A 6 -7.21 23.19 -9.10
N MET A 7 -7.11 24.33 -8.39
CA MET A 7 -6.61 24.37 -7.02
C MET A 7 -7.50 23.55 -6.07
N ILE A 8 -8.82 23.64 -6.20
CA ILE A 8 -9.78 22.86 -5.40
C ILE A 8 -9.62 21.36 -5.69
N ILE A 9 -9.51 20.97 -6.96
CA ILE A 9 -9.36 19.57 -7.38
C ILE A 9 -8.04 18.98 -6.86
N ILE A 10 -6.93 19.73 -6.94
CA ILE A 10 -5.61 19.29 -6.44
C ILE A 10 -5.65 19.11 -4.92
N LEU A 11 -6.22 20.08 -4.19
CA LEU A 11 -6.35 20.00 -2.73
C LEU A 11 -7.23 18.82 -2.31
N LEU A 12 -8.32 18.58 -3.03
CA LEU A 12 -9.20 17.43 -2.80
C LEU A 12 -8.47 16.12 -3.05
N GLY A 13 -7.72 16.01 -4.14
CA GLY A 13 -6.92 14.83 -4.47
C GLY A 13 -5.87 14.52 -3.40
N ILE A 14 -5.10 15.53 -2.98
CA ILE A 14 -4.11 15.39 -1.91
C ILE A 14 -4.79 14.97 -0.60
N TYR A 15 -5.92 15.61 -0.27
CA TYR A 15 -6.69 15.25 0.93
C TYR A 15 -7.16 13.80 0.90
N LEU A 16 -7.69 13.32 -0.24
CA LEU A 16 -8.11 11.92 -0.38
C LEU A 16 -6.95 10.94 -0.23
N ILE A 17 -5.78 11.24 -0.79
CA ILE A 17 -4.59 10.38 -0.66
C ILE A 17 -4.18 10.28 0.82
N ILE A 18 -4.13 11.40 1.53
CA ILE A 18 -3.78 11.43 2.96
C ILE A 18 -4.85 10.70 3.79
N ALA A 19 -6.13 10.93 3.51
CA ALA A 19 -7.24 10.28 4.21
C ALA A 19 -7.23 8.76 4.00
N GLY A 20 -7.05 8.31 2.75
CA GLY A 20 -6.95 6.90 2.41
C GLY A 20 -5.70 6.23 3.01
N LEU A 21 -4.58 6.94 3.08
CA LEU A 21 -3.37 6.43 3.75
C LEU A 21 -3.53 6.35 5.28
N ARG A 22 -4.46 7.13 5.86
CA ARG A 22 -4.76 7.13 7.29
C ARG A 22 -5.76 6.05 7.69
N GLU A 23 -6.40 5.40 6.72
CA GLU A 23 -7.32 4.29 6.96
C GLU A 23 -6.50 3.06 7.37
N LYS A 24 -6.50 2.77 8.68
CA LYS A 24 -5.97 1.51 9.19
C LYS A 24 -6.76 0.38 8.55
N MET A 25 -6.07 -0.52 7.85
CA MET A 25 -6.65 -1.76 7.35
C MET A 25 -7.46 -2.41 8.48
N PRO A 26 -8.73 -2.79 8.26
CA PRO A 26 -9.44 -3.59 9.24
C PRO A 26 -8.60 -4.85 9.45
N GLU A 27 -8.13 -5.05 10.69
CA GLU A 27 -7.63 -6.34 11.11
C GLU A 27 -8.77 -7.32 10.84
N PHE A 28 -8.57 -8.21 9.86
CA PHE A 28 -9.44 -9.36 9.70
C PHE A 28 -9.32 -10.14 11.00
N GLU A 29 -10.28 -9.95 11.90
CA GLU A 29 -10.48 -10.74 13.09
C GLU A 29 -10.79 -12.16 12.62
N ASP A 30 -9.75 -12.99 12.61
CA ASP A 30 -9.91 -14.44 12.61
C ASP A 30 -10.64 -14.78 13.92
N GLU A 31 -11.92 -15.08 13.79
CA GLU A 31 -12.77 -15.38 14.94
C GLU A 31 -12.24 -16.62 15.66
N GLY A 32 -12.06 -16.47 16.97
CA GLY A 32 -12.07 -17.59 17.89
C GLY A 32 -10.70 -17.93 18.43
N LEU A 33 -10.33 -17.30 19.54
CA LEU A 33 -10.24 -17.95 20.85
C LEU A 33 -9.83 -16.91 21.90
N GLU A 34 -10.58 -16.91 23.00
CA GLU A 34 -10.11 -16.48 24.32
C GLU A 34 -10.01 -14.98 24.62
N LYS A 35 -11.20 -14.43 24.85
CA LYS A 35 -11.50 -13.31 25.76
C LYS A 35 -11.01 -13.52 27.23
N ARG A 36 -9.82 -14.07 27.49
CA ARG A 36 -9.34 -14.36 28.86
C ARG A 36 -8.03 -13.69 29.29
N GLU A 37 -7.25 -13.09 28.41
CA GLU A 37 -5.92 -12.55 28.79
C GLU A 37 -5.79 -11.03 28.63
N ALA A 38 -6.88 -10.29 28.85
CA ALA A 38 -6.92 -8.82 28.83
C ALA A 38 -6.11 -8.13 29.95
N LYS A 39 -5.11 -8.79 30.56
CA LYS A 39 -4.42 -8.27 31.75
C LYS A 39 -2.93 -8.60 31.91
N GLU A 40 -2.25 -9.12 30.90
CA GLU A 40 -0.79 -9.25 30.93
C GLU A 40 -0.12 -8.26 29.96
N TYR A 41 0.04 -7.04 30.45
CA TYR A 41 1.12 -6.10 30.16
C TYR A 41 2.03 -6.38 28.93
N ARG A 42 1.53 -6.06 27.74
CA ARG A 42 1.95 -4.85 27.01
C ARG A 42 3.46 -4.50 27.12
N ARG A 43 4.36 -5.29 26.51
CA ARG A 43 5.63 -4.86 25.86
C ARG A 43 6.49 -6.07 25.42
N GLU A 44 5.91 -7.04 24.73
CA GLU A 44 6.72 -7.72 23.71
C GLU A 44 6.59 -6.89 22.45
N GLY A 45 7.69 -6.27 22.03
CA GLY A 45 7.74 -5.46 20.83
C GLY A 45 7.33 -6.33 19.67
N LYS A 46 6.06 -6.24 19.24
CA LYS A 46 5.58 -6.84 18.01
C LYS A 46 6.47 -6.28 16.90
N GLU A 47 7.50 -7.04 16.53
CA GLU A 47 8.39 -6.68 15.42
C GLU A 47 7.48 -6.49 14.21
N ILE A 48 7.30 -5.23 13.82
CA ILE A 48 6.46 -4.91 12.69
C ILE A 48 7.23 -5.42 11.48
N LYS A 49 6.86 -6.62 11.02
CA LYS A 49 7.31 -7.18 9.75
C LYS A 49 6.68 -6.38 8.62
N GLY A 50 7.20 -5.18 8.42
CA GLY A 50 6.88 -4.30 7.31
C GLY A 50 7.74 -4.64 6.10
N GLY A 51 7.22 -4.29 4.92
CA GLY A 51 7.96 -4.39 3.68
C GLY A 51 7.18 -3.77 2.54
N GLY A 52 7.85 -3.51 1.43
CA GLY A 52 7.29 -2.82 0.28
C GLY A 52 8.25 -2.85 -0.91
N VAL A 53 7.84 -2.23 -2.01
CA VAL A 53 8.57 -2.29 -3.28
C VAL A 53 8.74 -0.89 -3.84
N ILE A 54 9.97 -0.57 -4.23
CA ILE A 54 10.33 0.68 -4.91
C ILE A 54 10.57 0.36 -6.38
N LEU A 55 9.88 1.03 -7.29
CA LEU A 55 10.14 0.90 -8.73
C LEU A 55 11.20 1.93 -9.15
N ILE A 56 12.40 1.47 -9.50
CA ILE A 56 13.43 2.30 -10.14
C ILE A 56 13.42 1.95 -11.63
N GLY A 57 12.58 2.65 -12.38
CA GLY A 57 12.32 2.29 -13.78
C GLY A 57 11.64 0.91 -13.89
N PRO A 58 11.96 0.08 -14.91
CA PRO A 58 11.38 -1.25 -15.08
C PRO A 58 11.97 -2.31 -14.12
N ILE A 59 12.69 -1.89 -13.08
CA ILE A 59 13.30 -2.81 -12.11
C ILE A 59 12.65 -2.57 -10.74
N PRO A 60 11.77 -3.47 -10.28
CA PRO A 60 11.20 -3.39 -8.94
C PRO A 60 12.21 -3.88 -7.89
N ILE A 61 12.41 -3.10 -6.83
CA ILE A 61 13.29 -3.43 -5.69
C ILE A 61 12.44 -3.65 -4.45
N VAL A 62 12.50 -4.87 -3.90
CA VAL A 62 11.73 -5.30 -2.71
C VAL A 62 12.54 -5.05 -1.45
N PHE A 63 11.86 -4.55 -0.42
CA PHE A 63 12.40 -4.36 0.92
C PHE A 63 11.47 -4.96 1.97
N GLY A 64 12.04 -5.45 3.06
CA GLY A 64 11.32 -6.05 4.18
C GLY A 64 11.05 -7.54 4.02
N ASP A 65 10.84 -8.21 5.15
CA ASP A 65 10.63 -9.65 5.26
C ASP A 65 9.23 -9.92 5.80
N SER A 66 8.24 -9.75 4.94
CA SER A 66 6.84 -10.01 5.27
C SER A 66 6.09 -10.61 4.08
N LYS A 67 5.02 -11.35 4.39
CA LYS A 67 4.10 -11.88 3.37
C LYS A 67 3.55 -10.75 2.46
N TYR A 68 3.40 -9.55 3.03
CA TYR A 68 2.95 -8.36 2.30
C TYR A 68 4.03 -7.76 1.40
N ALA A 69 5.32 -7.89 1.73
CA ALA A 69 6.43 -7.52 0.85
C ALA A 69 6.43 -8.39 -0.43
N PHE A 70 6.17 -9.69 -0.27
CA PHE A 70 6.06 -10.60 -1.41
C PHE A 70 4.82 -10.31 -2.27
N LEU A 71 3.68 -10.06 -1.65
CA LEU A 71 2.46 -9.68 -2.36
C LEU A 71 2.64 -8.37 -3.14
N SER A 72 3.28 -7.37 -2.53
CA SER A 72 3.57 -6.10 -3.20
C SER A 72 4.58 -6.25 -4.35
N LEU A 73 5.51 -7.20 -4.30
CA LEU A 73 6.38 -7.55 -5.44
C LEU A 73 5.57 -8.08 -6.62
N ILE A 74 4.70 -9.06 -6.38
CA ILE A 74 3.86 -9.63 -7.43
C ILE A 74 3.01 -8.53 -8.06
N LEU A 75 2.39 -7.70 -7.23
CA LEU A 75 1.59 -6.57 -7.70
C LEU A 75 2.41 -5.61 -8.56
N ALA A 76 3.61 -5.25 -8.11
CA ALA A 76 4.51 -4.38 -8.86
C ALA A 76 4.88 -4.96 -10.23
N ILE A 77 5.19 -6.26 -10.30
CA ILE A 77 5.50 -6.96 -11.56
C ILE A 77 4.30 -6.95 -12.51
N VAL A 78 3.11 -7.27 -12.01
CA VAL A 78 1.87 -7.27 -12.82
C VAL A 78 1.60 -5.87 -13.39
N LEU A 79 1.69 -4.84 -12.56
CA LEU A 79 1.52 -3.45 -12.99
C LEU A 79 2.58 -3.03 -14.01
N MET A 80 3.81 -3.50 -13.85
CA MET A 80 4.90 -3.22 -14.78
C MET A 80 4.68 -3.84 -16.16
N LEU A 81 4.26 -5.11 -16.19
CA LEU A 81 3.92 -5.78 -17.44
C LEU A 81 2.73 -5.10 -18.13
N LEU A 82 1.70 -4.71 -17.37
CA LEU A 82 0.58 -3.93 -17.89
C LEU A 82 1.05 -2.59 -18.47
N SER A 83 1.92 -1.87 -17.76
CA SER A 83 2.47 -0.60 -18.23
C SER A 83 3.25 -0.75 -19.54
N ILE A 84 4.13 -1.76 -19.62
CA ILE A 84 4.89 -2.05 -20.83
C ILE A 84 3.96 -2.44 -21.98
N ALA A 85 2.96 -3.29 -21.73
CA ALA A 85 1.98 -3.69 -22.73
C ALA A 85 1.19 -2.49 -23.28
N LEU A 86 0.77 -1.57 -22.41
CA LEU A 86 0.08 -0.34 -22.81
C LEU A 86 0.98 0.57 -23.65
N ILE A 87 2.24 0.75 -23.25
CA ILE A 87 3.21 1.54 -24.02
C ILE A 87 3.42 0.93 -25.41
N LEU A 88 3.61 -0.40 -25.49
CA LEU A 88 3.78 -1.11 -26.75
C LEU A 88 2.54 -1.03 -27.65
N MET A 89 1.33 -1.10 -27.06
CA MET A 89 0.08 -0.94 -27.78
C MET A 89 -0.08 0.49 -28.32
N LEU A 90 0.34 1.50 -27.55
CA LEU A 90 0.28 2.91 -27.95
C LEU A 90 1.30 3.27 -29.04
N GLN A 91 2.41 2.53 -29.13
CA GLN A 91 3.45 2.72 -30.16
C GLN A 91 3.12 2.06 -31.50
N ARG A 92 2.05 1.26 -31.58
CA ARG A 92 1.53 0.65 -32.80
C ARG A 92 0.46 1.53 -33.44
#